data_AF-A0A3S3PEU3-F1
#
_entry.id   AF-A0A3S3PEU3-F1
#
_cell.length_a   1.000
_cell.length_b   1.000
_cell.length_c   1.000
_cell.angle_alpha   90.00
_cell.angle_beta   90.00
_cell.angle_gamma   90.00
#
_symmetry.space_group_name_H-M   'P 1'
#
loop_
_entity.id
_entity.type
_entity.pdbx_description
1 polymer ?
#
loop_
_entity_poly.entity_id
_entity_poly.type
_entity_poly.pdbx_seq_one_letter_code
_entity_poly.pdbx_strand_id
1 'polypeptide(L)'
;MMPHSSCLDFVAVALLGLPSCVARHQSVNAWLVGKLICLMQPILVNREQQESRQQTALAIKSKAEKNEQILLFPEGTCTNREMIIRFRLGAFLPGKPVQAIYLKYNYYDNIDNVTWTWEGASAGGTLLLTLMKWKTDLKIIRLPIYEPGESEKQNPM
;
A
#
# COMPACT_ATOMS: atom_id res chain seq x y z
N MET A 1 -0.87 5.97 5.13
CA MET A 1 -1.56 5.66 3.86
C MET A 1 -0.66 6.00 2.70
N MET A 2 -0.67 5.19 1.63
CA MET A 2 0.18 5.40 0.46
C MET A 2 -0.52 4.88 -0.80
N PRO A 3 -0.49 5.58 -1.96
CA PRO A 3 -0.99 5.02 -3.21
C PRO A 3 -0.15 3.81 -3.63
N HIS A 4 -0.76 2.86 -4.34
CA HIS A 4 -0.07 1.66 -4.80
C HIS A 4 0.03 1.70 -6.32
N SER A 5 1.20 1.40 -6.84
CA SER A 5 1.46 1.51 -8.27
C SER A 5 2.26 0.32 -8.80
N SER A 6 3.05 -0.35 -7.94
CA SER A 6 3.55 -1.68 -8.24
C SER A 6 4.07 -2.41 -7.01
N CYS A 7 4.41 -3.69 -7.20
CA CYS A 7 5.01 -4.49 -6.14
C CYS A 7 6.36 -3.94 -5.64
N LEU A 8 7.03 -3.06 -6.40
CA LEU A 8 8.25 -2.38 -5.94
C LEU A 8 7.99 -1.40 -4.80
N ASP A 9 6.75 -0.94 -4.62
CA ASP A 9 6.37 -0.16 -3.45
C ASP A 9 6.65 -0.94 -2.16
N PHE A 10 6.52 -2.27 -2.16
CA PHE A 10 6.84 -3.09 -0.99
C PHE A 10 8.34 -3.09 -0.64
N VAL A 11 9.22 -2.90 -1.63
CA VAL A 11 10.66 -2.69 -1.36
C VAL A 11 10.87 -1.35 -0.68
N ALA A 12 10.21 -0.29 -1.15
CA ALA A 12 10.27 1.03 -0.52
C ALA A 12 9.73 1.00 0.92
N VAL A 13 8.65 0.26 1.16
CA VAL A 13 8.04 0.09 2.49
C VAL A 13 8.98 -0.67 3.43
N ALA A 14 9.61 -1.74 2.94
CA ALA A 14 10.60 -2.49 3.71
C ALA A 14 11.81 -1.60 4.07
N LEU A 15 12.31 -0.79 3.12
CA LEU A 15 13.40 0.17 3.36
C LEU A 15 13.00 1.27 4.36
N LEU A 16 11.72 1.65 4.40
CA LEU A 16 11.18 2.60 5.37
C LEU A 16 10.99 2.01 6.76
N GLY A 17 11.18 0.69 6.94
CA GLY A 17 10.99 0.01 8.22
C GLY A 17 9.53 0.00 8.70
N LEU A 18 8.57 0.12 7.78
CA LEU A 18 7.15 0.15 8.15
C LEU A 18 6.68 -1.29 8.50
N PRO A 19 6.13 -1.52 9.71
CA PRO A 19 6.10 -2.86 10.29
C PRO A 19 4.93 -3.74 9.84
N SER A 20 3.82 -3.17 9.36
CA SER A 20 2.67 -3.97 8.93
C SER A 20 1.97 -3.38 7.72
N CYS A 21 1.67 -4.23 6.72
CA CYS A 21 0.87 -3.84 5.55
C CYS A 21 -0.40 -4.67 5.42
N VAL A 22 -1.41 -4.16 4.71
CA VAL A 22 -2.59 -4.94 4.34
C VAL A 22 -2.45 -5.43 2.92
N ALA A 23 -2.51 -6.76 2.72
CA ALA A 23 -2.27 -7.39 1.42
C ALA A 23 -3.37 -8.40 1.08
N ARG A 24 -3.58 -8.65 -0.21
CA ARG A 24 -4.49 -9.71 -0.67
C ARG A 24 -3.86 -11.07 -0.38
N HIS A 25 -4.66 -12.04 0.05
CA HIS A 25 -4.18 -13.39 0.33
C HIS A 25 -3.41 -14.01 -0.87
N GLN A 26 -3.91 -13.84 -2.09
CA GLN A 26 -3.24 -14.32 -3.31
C GLN A 26 -1.88 -13.66 -3.59
N SER A 27 -1.65 -12.42 -3.11
CA SER A 27 -0.38 -11.72 -3.33
C SER A 27 0.80 -12.39 -2.61
N VAL A 28 0.53 -13.19 -1.58
CA VAL A 28 1.55 -13.96 -0.84
C VAL A 28 2.13 -15.09 -1.68
N ASN A 29 1.39 -15.60 -2.67
CA ASN A 29 1.84 -16.70 -3.52
C ASN A 29 2.81 -16.25 -4.63
N ALA A 30 3.01 -14.93 -4.81
CA ALA A 30 3.99 -14.42 -5.75
C ALA A 30 5.41 -14.67 -5.23
N TRP A 31 6.31 -15.21 -6.07
CA TRP A 31 7.61 -15.71 -5.64
C TRP A 31 8.45 -14.75 -4.76
N LEU A 32 8.98 -13.67 -5.35
CA LEU A 32 9.82 -12.72 -4.61
C LEU A 32 8.98 -11.69 -3.81
N VAL A 33 7.88 -11.24 -4.40
CA VAL A 33 6.99 -10.22 -3.80
C VAL A 33 6.29 -10.77 -2.56
N GLY A 34 5.82 -12.02 -2.61
CA GLY A 34 5.12 -12.65 -1.48
C GLY A 34 6.02 -12.80 -0.25
N LYS A 35 7.31 -13.11 -0.45
CA LYS A 35 8.29 -13.13 0.65
C LYS A 35 8.47 -11.75 1.29
N LEU A 36 8.57 -10.69 0.48
CA LEU A 36 8.66 -9.31 0.98
C LEU A 36 7.41 -8.91 1.76
N ILE A 37 6.23 -9.26 1.24
CA ILE A 37 4.95 -9.04 1.93
C ILE A 37 4.93 -9.76 3.27
N CYS A 38 5.36 -11.02 3.34
CA CYS A 38 5.41 -11.80 4.58
C CYS A 38 6.38 -11.23 5.62
N LEU A 39 7.51 -10.65 5.20
CA LEU A 39 8.46 -10.00 6.11
C LEU A 39 7.82 -8.82 6.87
N MET A 40 6.85 -8.15 6.25
CA MET A 40 6.13 -7.01 6.84
C MET A 40 4.87 -7.44 7.61
N GLN A 41 4.83 -8.66 8.16
CA GLN A 41 3.73 -9.19 8.98
C GLN A 41 2.32 -8.71 8.53
N PRO A 42 1.87 -9.14 7.34
CA PRO A 42 0.75 -8.53 6.68
C PRO A 42 -0.57 -8.95 7.32
N ILE A 43 -1.55 -8.07 7.33
CA ILE A 43 -2.95 -8.45 7.54
C ILE A 43 -3.48 -8.91 6.19
N LEU A 44 -3.80 -10.20 6.08
CA LEU A 44 -4.27 -10.80 4.83
C LEU A 44 -5.78 -10.67 4.68
N VAL A 45 -6.19 -10.17 3.52
CA VAL A 45 -7.61 -10.02 3.18
C VAL A 45 -7.97 -10.96 2.04
N ASN A 46 -9.04 -11.73 2.22
CA ASN A 46 -9.73 -12.43 1.16
C ASN A 46 -10.93 -11.59 0.70
N ARG A 47 -10.97 -11.21 -0.58
CA ARG A 47 -12.03 -10.32 -1.11
C ARG A 47 -13.35 -11.04 -1.37
N GLU A 48 -13.27 -12.35 -1.59
CA GLU A 48 -14.39 -13.22 -1.94
C GLU A 48 -15.25 -13.57 -0.73
N GLN A 49 -14.69 -13.45 0.48
CA GLN A 49 -15.38 -13.73 1.74
C GLN A 49 -15.72 -12.44 2.47
N GLN A 50 -17.01 -12.17 2.66
CA GLN A 50 -17.52 -11.01 3.40
C GLN A 50 -16.95 -10.98 4.85
N GLU A 51 -16.85 -12.14 5.49
CA GLU A 51 -16.30 -12.30 6.85
C GLU A 51 -14.83 -11.86 6.95
N SER A 52 -14.02 -12.12 5.92
CA SER A 52 -12.60 -11.74 5.92
C SER A 52 -12.42 -10.22 5.98
N ARG A 53 -13.36 -9.44 5.42
CA ARG A 53 -13.31 -7.97 5.50
C ARG A 53 -13.56 -7.48 6.92
N GLN A 54 -14.50 -8.10 7.63
CA GLN A 54 -14.78 -7.78 9.04
C GLN A 54 -13.59 -8.14 9.93
N GLN A 55 -13.00 -9.32 9.72
CA GLN A 55 -11.80 -9.74 10.45
C GLN A 55 -10.61 -8.79 10.20
N THR A 56 -10.46 -8.30 8.96
CA THR A 56 -9.44 -7.31 8.62
C THR A 56 -9.64 -6.01 9.39
N ALA A 57 -10.88 -5.50 9.44
CA ALA A 57 -11.20 -4.29 10.20
C ALA A 57 -10.91 -4.46 11.70
N LEU A 58 -11.24 -5.61 12.27
CA LEU A 58 -10.92 -5.94 13.66
C LEU A 58 -9.41 -6.02 13.90
N ALA A 59 -8.65 -6.65 13.00
CA ALA A 59 -7.19 -6.74 13.10
C ALA A 59 -6.52 -5.36 13.00
N ILE A 60 -7.00 -4.49 12.09
CA ILE A 60 -6.54 -3.10 11.97
C ILE A 60 -6.81 -2.35 13.27
N LYS A 61 -8.03 -2.46 13.81
CA LYS A 61 -8.40 -1.80 15.07
C LYS A 61 -7.52 -2.29 16.23
N SER A 62 -7.35 -3.60 16.38
CA SER A 62 -6.54 -4.19 17.46
C SER A 62 -5.08 -3.74 17.41
N LYS A 63 -4.47 -3.67 16.21
CA LYS A 63 -3.10 -3.16 16.04
C LYS A 63 -3.01 -1.65 16.32
N ALA A 64 -3.98 -0.88 15.86
CA ALA A 64 -4.04 0.55 16.08
C ALA A 64 -4.22 0.91 17.58
N GLU A 65 -4.96 0.09 18.34
CA GLU A 65 -5.08 0.21 19.80
C GLU A 65 -3.75 -0.03 20.52
N LYS A 66 -2.92 -0.95 20.01
CA LYS A 66 -1.55 -1.20 20.49
C LYS A 66 -0.53 -0.13 20.05
N ASN A 67 -0.97 0.92 19.35
CA ASN A 67 -0.13 1.94 18.73
C ASN A 67 0.90 1.38 17.73
N GLU A 68 0.59 0.24 17.11
CA GLU A 68 1.39 -0.30 16.01
C GLU A 68 1.09 0.49 14.72
N GLN A 69 2.13 0.81 13.95
CA GLN A 69 1.95 1.48 12.66
C GLN A 69 1.46 0.50 11.60
N ILE A 70 0.44 0.90 10.84
CA ILE A 70 -0.16 0.08 9.79
C ILE A 70 -0.12 0.86 8.47
N LEU A 71 0.52 0.27 7.48
CA LEU A 71 0.48 0.76 6.11
C LEU A 71 -0.75 0.23 5.40
N LEU A 72 -1.54 1.18 4.90
CA LEU A 72 -2.74 0.93 4.13
C LEU A 72 -2.61 1.57 2.76
N PHE A 73 -2.95 0.80 1.73
CA PHE A 73 -3.13 1.25 0.36
C PHE A 73 -4.62 1.52 0.15
N PRO A 74 -5.08 2.79 0.24
CA PRO A 74 -6.51 3.11 0.25
C PRO A 74 -7.20 2.75 -1.07
N GLU A 75 -6.44 2.60 -2.16
CA GLU A 75 -6.91 2.19 -3.48
C GLU A 75 -7.30 0.71 -3.52
N GLY A 76 -6.63 -0.14 -2.74
CA GLY A 76 -6.81 -1.59 -2.80
C GLY A 76 -6.46 -2.20 -4.16
N THR A 77 -5.75 -1.51 -5.04
CA THR A 77 -5.24 -2.02 -6.30
C THR A 77 -4.05 -1.16 -6.73
N CYS A 78 -3.24 -1.63 -7.68
CA CYS A 78 -2.27 -0.78 -8.36
C CYS A 78 -3.00 0.16 -9.33
N THR A 79 -2.66 1.45 -9.31
CA THR A 79 -3.15 2.47 -10.25
C THR A 79 -2.02 3.09 -11.07
N ASN A 80 -2.39 3.83 -12.13
CA ASN A 80 -1.47 4.37 -13.12
C ASN A 80 -0.76 5.67 -12.71
N ARG A 81 -0.86 6.10 -11.43
CA ARG A 81 -0.25 7.33 -10.88
C ARG A 81 -0.71 8.67 -11.50
N GLU A 82 -1.48 8.64 -12.59
CA GLU A 82 -2.03 9.83 -13.26
C GLU A 82 -3.40 10.24 -12.70
N MET A 83 -4.12 9.29 -12.09
CA MET A 83 -5.41 9.53 -11.46
C MET A 83 -5.50 8.83 -10.11
N ILE A 84 -6.08 9.52 -9.12
CA ILE A 84 -6.43 8.95 -7.82
C ILE A 84 -7.82 8.34 -7.93
N ILE A 85 -7.95 7.05 -7.58
CA ILE A 85 -9.26 6.39 -7.52
C ILE A 85 -9.91 6.55 -6.14
N ARG A 86 -11.20 6.21 -6.04
CA ARG A 86 -11.96 6.30 -4.78
C ARG A 86 -11.27 5.50 -3.66
N PHE A 87 -10.97 6.17 -2.56
CA PHE A 87 -10.37 5.56 -1.39
C PHE A 87 -11.36 4.70 -0.60
N ARG A 88 -10.87 3.56 -0.12
CA ARG A 88 -11.54 2.74 0.89
C ARG A 88 -11.32 3.38 2.25
N LEU A 89 -12.41 3.72 2.93
CA LEU A 89 -12.39 4.41 4.23
C LEU A 89 -11.93 3.53 5.41
N GLY A 90 -11.71 2.23 5.19
CA GLY A 90 -11.32 1.29 6.25
C GLY A 90 -10.04 1.67 7.02
N ALA A 91 -9.23 2.58 6.48
CA ALA A 91 -8.07 3.15 7.16
C ALA A 91 -8.41 4.12 8.31
N PHE A 92 -9.58 4.73 8.28
CA PHE A 92 -10.03 5.73 9.25
C PHE A 92 -10.85 5.13 10.39
N LEU A 93 -11.30 3.87 10.25
CA LEU A 93 -12.07 3.14 11.27
C LEU A 93 -11.49 3.21 12.69
N PRO A 94 -10.16 3.18 12.92
CA PRO A 94 -9.62 3.24 14.28
C PRO A 94 -9.68 4.62 14.95
N GLY A 95 -10.04 5.69 14.23
CA GLY A 95 -10.03 7.06 14.79
C GLY A 95 -8.64 7.52 15.25
N LYS A 96 -7.57 7.00 14.63
CA LYS A 96 -6.17 7.35 14.93
C LYS A 96 -5.62 8.34 13.90
N PRO A 97 -4.55 9.10 14.25
CA PRO A 97 -3.89 9.97 13.29
C PRO A 97 -3.39 9.20 12.07
N VAL A 98 -3.58 9.77 10.88
CA VAL A 98 -3.16 9.13 9.63
C VAL A 98 -2.17 10.00 8.89
N GLN A 99 -0.97 9.46 8.63
CA GLN A 99 0.01 10.10 7.78
C GLN A 99 -0.08 9.58 6.35
N ALA A 100 -0.23 10.49 5.39
CA ALA A 100 -0.14 10.14 3.97
C ALA A 100 1.32 10.21 3.49
N ILE A 101 1.72 9.23 2.69
CA ILE A 101 3.03 9.10 2.07
C ILE A 101 2.80 8.97 0.56
N TYR A 102 3.59 9.67 -0.23
CA TYR A 102 3.58 9.59 -1.67
C TYR A 102 4.96 9.15 -2.17
N LEU A 103 4.98 8.11 -3.00
CA LEU A 103 6.18 7.62 -3.66
C LEU A 103 6.24 8.21 -5.06
N LYS A 104 7.26 9.05 -5.30
CA LYS A 104 7.54 9.61 -6.62
C LYS A 104 8.72 8.87 -7.23
N TYR A 105 8.44 8.02 -8.22
CA TYR A 105 9.45 7.42 -9.06
C TYR A 105 9.87 8.41 -10.13
N ASN A 106 11.16 8.68 -10.25
CA ASN A 106 11.70 9.48 -11.34
C ASN A 106 12.08 8.54 -12.48
N TYR A 107 11.36 8.65 -13.59
CA TYR A 107 11.72 7.94 -14.82
C TYR A 107 12.70 8.79 -15.62
N TYR A 108 13.83 8.19 -15.95
CA TYR A 108 14.69 8.68 -17.03
C TYR A 108 14.05 8.32 -18.37
N ASP A 109 14.02 9.26 -19.30
CA ASP A 109 13.52 9.14 -20.68
C ASP A 109 11.98 9.07 -20.86
N ASN A 110 11.18 9.51 -19.88
CA ASN A 110 9.70 9.49 -19.93
C ASN A 110 9.06 8.10 -20.13
N ILE A 111 9.82 7.02 -19.94
CA ILE A 111 9.29 5.65 -20.03
C ILE A 111 8.92 5.17 -18.63
N ASP A 112 7.62 4.94 -18.41
CA ASP A 112 7.14 4.33 -17.17
C ASP A 112 7.51 2.84 -17.15
N ASN A 113 8.57 2.54 -16.41
CA ASN A 113 9.05 1.17 -16.20
C ASN A 113 8.65 0.61 -14.84
N VAL A 114 7.82 1.31 -14.04
CA VAL A 114 7.57 0.92 -12.64
C VAL A 114 6.08 0.66 -12.39
N THR A 115 5.17 1.23 -13.18
CA THR A 115 3.71 1.05 -13.01
C THR A 115 3.23 -0.31 -13.50
N TRP A 116 2.56 -1.06 -12.62
CA TRP A 116 1.99 -2.37 -12.92
C TRP A 116 0.47 -2.28 -12.85
N THR A 117 -0.15 -1.82 -13.94
CA THR A 117 -1.61 -1.69 -14.08
C THR A 117 -2.19 -2.89 -14.84
N TRP A 118 -3.51 -3.08 -14.77
CA TRP A 118 -4.17 -4.15 -15.54
C TRP A 118 -4.08 -3.90 -17.06
N GLU A 119 -3.95 -2.63 -17.45
CA GLU A 119 -3.84 -2.14 -18.82
C GLU A 119 -2.46 -1.50 -18.97
N GLY A 120 -1.58 -2.11 -19.77
CA GLY A 120 -0.18 -1.71 -19.91
C GLY A 120 0.77 -2.88 -20.14
N ALA A 121 2.07 -2.64 -19.94
CA ALA A 121 3.10 -3.66 -20.02
C ALA A 121 2.91 -4.74 -18.95
N SER A 122 3.23 -6.00 -19.29
CA SER A 122 3.09 -7.11 -18.34
C SER A 122 3.97 -6.89 -17.10
N ALA A 123 3.48 -7.29 -15.93
CA ALA A 123 4.22 -7.13 -14.67
C ALA A 123 5.66 -7.69 -14.75
N GLY A 124 5.84 -8.83 -15.42
CA GLY A 124 7.16 -9.42 -15.66
C GLY A 124 8.05 -8.60 -16.61
N GLY A 125 7.48 -8.06 -17.68
CA GLY A 125 8.20 -7.17 -18.61
C GLY A 125 8.63 -5.88 -17.92
N THR A 126 7.73 -5.26 -17.16
CA THR A 126 7.99 -4.04 -16.40
C THR A 126 9.03 -4.27 -15.28
N LEU A 127 9.00 -5.43 -14.62
CA LEU A 127 10.03 -5.83 -13.67
C LEU A 127 11.40 -5.94 -14.35
N LEU A 128 11.48 -6.66 -15.48
CA LEU A 128 12.72 -6.83 -16.24
C LEU A 128 13.28 -5.47 -16.69
N LEU A 129 12.44 -4.60 -17.25
CA LEU A 129 12.82 -3.25 -17.65
C LEU A 129 13.35 -2.43 -16.46
N THR A 130 12.77 -2.58 -15.26
CA THR A 130 13.31 -1.94 -14.05
C THR A 130 14.67 -2.50 -13.67
N LEU A 131 14.84 -3.82 -13.71
CA LEU A 131 16.10 -4.49 -13.34
C LEU A 131 17.23 -4.21 -14.33
N MET A 132 16.91 -3.92 -15.59
CA MET A 132 17.89 -3.53 -16.61
C MET A 132 18.39 -2.08 -16.44
N LYS A 133 17.73 -1.24 -15.64
CA LYS A 133 18.20 0.12 -15.36
C LYS A 133 19.27 0.08 -14.27
N TRP A 134 20.36 0.80 -14.51
CA TRP A 134 21.46 0.96 -13.53
C TRP A 134 20.99 1.57 -12.20
N LYS A 135 20.04 2.52 -12.26
CA LYS A 135 19.43 3.13 -11.08
C LYS A 135 17.96 3.47 -11.32
N THR A 136 17.17 3.38 -10.26
CA THR A 136 15.79 3.91 -10.21
C THR A 136 15.71 4.85 -9.02
N ASP A 137 15.51 6.14 -9.29
CA ASP A 137 15.44 7.14 -8.23
C ASP A 137 14.02 7.20 -7.66
N LEU A 138 13.93 7.04 -6.35
CA LEU A 138 12.68 7.08 -5.60
C LEU A 138 12.73 8.25 -4.61
N LYS A 139 11.78 9.17 -4.72
CA LYS A 139 11.56 10.23 -3.73
C LYS A 139 10.34 9.91 -2.87
N ILE A 140 10.55 9.91 -1.56
CA ILE A 140 9.51 9.66 -0.58
C ILE A 140 9.03 11.00 -0.03
N ILE A 141 7.77 11.34 -0.28
CA ILE A 141 7.15 12.58 0.16
C ILE A 141 6.18 12.25 1.29
N ARG A 142 6.46 12.74 2.50
CA ARG A 142 5.56 12.62 3.65
C ARG A 142 4.68 13.85 3.69
N LEU A 143 3.38 13.65 3.69
CA LEU A 143 2.41 14.72 3.86
C LEU A 143 2.15 14.97 5.35
N PRO A 144 1.53 16.12 5.69
CA PRO A 144 1.11 16.41 7.06
C PRO A 144 0.24 15.29 7.64
N ILE A 145 0.34 15.09 8.95
CA ILE A 145 -0.46 14.11 9.68
C ILE A 145 -1.88 14.65 9.79
N TYR A 146 -2.86 13.85 9.38
CA TYR A 146 -4.27 14.12 9.61
C TYR A 146 -4.66 13.63 11.01
N GLU A 147 -5.15 14.53 11.85
CA GLU A 147 -5.70 14.18 13.16
C GLU A 147 -7.23 14.15 13.09
N PRO A 148 -7.87 13.02 13.40
CA PRO A 148 -9.33 12.93 13.37
C PRO A 148 -9.94 13.78 14.49
N GLY A 149 -11.05 14.46 14.18
CA GLY A 149 -11.81 15.25 15.14
C GLY A 149 -12.55 14.36 16.16
N GLU A 150 -13.03 14.95 17.26
CA GLU A 150 -13.77 14.22 18.31
C GLU A 150 -15.04 13.52 17.77
N SER A 151 -15.73 14.14 16.81
CA SER A 151 -16.89 13.54 16.14
C SER A 151 -16.52 12.30 15.32
N GLU A 152 -15.35 12.30 14.67
CA GLU A 152 -14.86 11.18 13.86
C GLU A 152 -14.33 10.03 14.73
N LYS A 153 -13.84 10.35 15.94
CA LYS A 153 -13.47 9.34 16.95
C LYS A 153 -14.70 8.65 17.53
N GLN A 154 -15.79 9.39 17.77
CA GLN A 154 -17.03 8.84 18.31
C GLN A 154 -17.85 8.07 17.27
N ASN A 155 -17.88 8.54 16.02
CA ASN A 155 -18.52 7.89 14.89
C ASN A 155 -17.52 7.67 13.74
N PRO A 156 -16.67 6.63 13.83
CA PRO A 156 -15.75 6.29 12.74
C PRO A 156 -16.55 5.89 11.48
N MET A 157 -16.18 6.49 10.33
CA MET A 157 -16.79 6.23 9.01
C MET A 157 -16.44 4.87 8.42
#